data_AF-X1AXR4-F1
#
_entry.id   AF-X1AXR4-F1
#
_cell.length_a   1.000
_cell.length_b   1.000
_cell.length_c   1.000
_cell.angle_alpha   90.00
_cell.angle_beta   90.00
_cell.angle_gamma   90.00
#
_symmetry.space_group_name_H-M   'P 1'
#
loop_
_entity.id
_entity.type
_entity.pdbx_description
1 polymer ?
#
loop_
_entity_poly.entity_id
_entity_poly.type
_entity_poly.pdbx_seq_one_letter_code
_entity_poly.pdbx_strand_id
1 'polypeptide(L)' 'MIKVKANAKINLYLNILEKRKDNYHNISSVMQSIDLSDDLIFFK' A
#
# COMPACT_ATOMS: atom_id res chain seq x y z
N MET A 1 -2.66 19.78 17.53
CA MET A 1 -2.03 19.49 16.23
C MET A 1 -1.32 18.15 16.36
N ILE A 2 -1.73 17.16 15.55
CA ILE A 2 -1.13 15.82 15.54
C ILE A 2 -0.40 15.65 14.21
N LYS A 3 0.84 15.16 14.25
CA LYS A 3 1.63 14.81 13.06
C LYS A 3 1.79 13.31 12.96
N VAL A 4 1.53 12.74 11.79
CA VAL A 4 1.63 11.30 11.53
C VAL A 4 2.35 11.09 10.19
N LYS A 5 3.26 10.11 10.15
CA LYS A 5 3.88 9.66 8.89
C LYS A 5 3.01 8.61 8.22
N ALA A 6 2.66 8.83 6.96
CA ALA A 6 2.02 7.84 6.10
C ALA A 6 3.10 7.18 5.22
N ASN A 7 3.70 6.10 5.72
CA ASN A 7 4.77 5.39 5.00
C ASN A 7 4.27 4.78 3.69
N ALA A 8 5.04 4.96 2.64
CA ALA A 8 4.84 4.30 1.36
C ALA A 8 5.16 2.81 1.47
N LYS A 9 4.74 2.05 0.44
CA LYS A 9 5.09 0.64 0.28
C LYS A 9 5.67 0.38 -1.09
N ILE A 10 6.46 -0.68 -1.18
CA ILE A 10 6.83 -1.34 -2.43
C ILE A 10 6.35 -2.79 -2.41
N ASN A 11 6.15 -3.36 -3.60
CA ASN A 11 5.89 -4.78 -3.73
C ASN A 11 7.21 -5.45 -4.13
N LEU A 12 7.84 -6.18 -3.21
CA LEU A 12 9.08 -6.94 -3.49
C LEU A 12 8.80 -8.13 -4.42
N TYR A 13 7.56 -8.58 -4.44
CA TYR A 13 7.05 -9.57 -5.36
C TYR A 13 5.58 -9.28 -5.68
N LEU A 14 5.16 -9.52 -6.92
CA LEU A 14 3.77 -9.45 -7.34
C LEU A 14 3.52 -10.49 -8.43
N ASN A 15 2.53 -11.34 -8.20
CA ASN A 15 2.04 -12.30 -9.18
C ASN A 15 0.52 -12.25 -9.28
N ILE A 16 0.03 -12.25 -10.52
CA ILE A 16 -1.40 -12.26 -10.83
C ILE A 16 -1.79 -13.73 -11.00
N LEU A 17 -2.71 -14.20 -10.17
CA LEU A 17 -3.12 -15.61 -10.16
C LEU A 17 -4.22 -15.86 -11.20
N GLU A 18 -5.28 -15.05 -11.17
CA GLU A 18 -6.43 -15.22 -12.04
C GLU A 18 -7.30 -13.96 -12.08
N LYS A 19 -8.11 -13.84 -13.15
CA LYS A 19 -9.15 -12.81 -13.26
C LYS A 19 -10.45 -13.32 -12.63
N ARG A 20 -11.03 -12.51 -11.75
CA ARG A 20 -12.31 -12.76 -11.07
C ARG A 20 -13.49 -12.33 -11.94
N LYS A 21 -14.69 -12.81 -11.58
CA LYS A 21 -15.96 -12.48 -12.27
C LYS A 21 -16.34 -11.00 -12.15
N ASP A 22 -15.84 -10.30 -11.13
CA ASP A 22 -16.06 -8.86 -10.90
C ASP A 22 -15.04 -7.96 -11.61
N ASN A 23 -14.25 -8.50 -12.54
CA ASN A 23 -13.18 -7.83 -13.29
C ASN A 23 -11.94 -7.43 -12.48
N TYR A 24 -11.82 -7.85 -11.22
CA TYR A 24 -10.57 -7.76 -10.46
C TYR A 24 -9.69 -8.99 -10.66
N HIS A 25 -8.50 -9.00 -10.05
CA HIS A 25 -7.60 -10.14 -10.06
C HIS A 25 -7.27 -10.59 -8.64
N ASN A 26 -7.22 -11.90 -8.43
CA ASN A 26 -6.55 -12.44 -7.26
C ASN A 26 -5.04 -12.31 -7.48
N ILE A 27 -4.32 -11.77 -6.48
CA ILE A 27 -2.88 -11.60 -6.53
C ILE A 27 -2.20 -12.25 -5.33
N SER A 28 -0.98 -12.70 -5.53
CA SER A 28 -0.03 -13.05 -4.46
C SER A 28 1.10 -12.03 -4.47
N SER A 29 1.40 -11.41 -3.33
CA SER A 29 2.39 -10.33 -3.25
C SER A 29 3.10 -10.32 -1.90
N VAL A 30 4.37 -9.89 -1.90
CA VAL A 30 5.10 -9.50 -0.69
C VAL A 30 5.19 -7.99 -0.68
N MET A 31 4.52 -7.36 0.28
CA MET A 31 4.49 -5.90 0.43
C MET A 31 5.38 -5.48 1.60
N GLN A 32 6.20 -4.47 1.39
CA GLN A 32 7.12 -3.93 2.39
C GLN A 32 6.92 -2.42 2.51
N SER A 33 6.63 -1.95 3.72
CA SER A 33 6.68 -0.52 4.03
C SER A 33 8.11 -0.02 4.00
N ILE A 34 8.30 1.19 3.49
CA ILE A 34 9.61 1.86 3.40
C ILE A 34 9.55 3.21 4.12
N ASP A 35 10.72 3.79 4.40
CA ASP A 35 10.83 5.04 5.16
C ASP A 35 10.38 6.30 4.37
N LEU A 36 10.20 6.18 3.05
CA LEU A 36 9.59 7.25 2.25
C LEU A 36 8.13 7.41 2.69
N SER A 37 7.73 8.62 3.08
CA SER A 37 6.40 8.86 3.65
C SER A 37 5.88 10.26 3.34
N ASP A 38 4.56 10.39 3.29
CA ASP A 38 3.89 11.69 3.40
C ASP A 38 3.77 12.09 4.88
N ASP A 39 3.87 13.39 5.17
CA ASP A 39 3.63 13.95 6.51
C ASP A 39 2.20 14.50 6.59
N LEU A 40 1.35 13.86 7.39
CA LEU A 40 -0.02 14.29 7.62
C LEU A 40 -0.11 15.12 8.90
N ILE A 41 -0.72 16.30 8.80
CA ILE A 41 -0.91 17.24 9.92
C ILE A 41 -2.41 17.45 10.16
N PHE A 42 -2.87 17.11 11.36
CA PHE A 42 -4.27 17.25 11.77
C PHE A 42 -4.42 18.34 12.83
N PHE A 43 -5.42 19.20 12.64
CA PHE A 43 -5.82 20.27 13.56
C PHE A 43 -7.17 19.92 14.19
N LYS A 44 -7.50 20.58 15.30
CA LYS A 44 -8.82 20.44 15.95
C LYS A 44 -9.81 21.39 15.29
#